data_AF-A0A1A1YZM4-F1
#
_entry.id   AF-A0A1A1YZM4-F1
#
_cell.length_a   1.000
_cell.length_b   1.000
_cell.length_c   1.000
_cell.angle_alpha   90.00
_cell.angle_beta   90.00
_cell.angle_gamma   90.00
#
_symmetry.space_group_name_H-M   'P 1'
#
loop_
_entity.id
_entity.type
_entity.pdbx_description
1 polymer ?
#
loop_
_entity_poly.entity_id
_entity_poly.type
_entity_poly.pdbx_seq_one_letter_code
_entity_poly.pdbx_strand_id
1 'polypeptide(L)'
;MASTEVDRHTGVDVEDVPSAEWGWSKENHKAIHIGGLLAALFMLAMLRGNHVGHVEDGFLIGFAILVLVVVARDWWLRRRGWIR
;
A
#
# COMPACT_ATOMS: atom_id res chain seq x y z
N MET A 1 41.71 -0.54 -9.46
CA MET A 1 41.35 -1.96 -9.29
C MET A 1 39.84 -2.02 -9.22
N ALA A 2 39.17 -2.78 -10.09
CA ALA A 2 37.72 -2.96 -9.98
C ALA A 2 37.46 -3.87 -8.78
N SER A 3 36.78 -3.35 -7.75
CA SER A 3 36.29 -4.17 -6.65
C SER A 3 35.20 -5.09 -7.20
N THR A 4 35.32 -6.40 -6.97
CA THR A 4 34.27 -7.39 -7.28
C THR A 4 33.22 -7.48 -6.15
N GLU A 5 33.34 -6.62 -5.14
CA GLU A 5 32.37 -6.55 -4.05
C GLU A 5 31.08 -5.90 -4.55
N VAL A 6 29.95 -6.59 -4.35
CA VAL A 6 28.63 -6.05 -4.64
C VAL A 6 28.36 -4.93 -3.63
N ASP A 7 28.38 -3.69 -4.12
CA ASP A 7 27.95 -2.53 -3.33
C ASP A 7 26.47 -2.69 -3.00
N ARG A 8 26.14 -2.84 -1.71
CA ARG A 8 24.77 -3.07 -1.26
C ARG A 8 24.12 -1.73 -0.95
N HIS A 9 23.30 -1.23 -1.87
CA HIS A 9 22.49 -0.04 -1.62
C HIS A 9 21.22 -0.36 -0.82
N THR A 10 20.89 0.48 0.16
CA THR A 10 19.61 0.44 0.87
C THR A 10 18.56 1.18 0.03
N GLY A 11 17.77 0.46 -0.79
CA GLY A 11 16.91 1.14 -1.77
C GLY A 11 15.93 0.22 -2.49
N VAL A 12 15.47 0.70 -3.65
CA VAL A 12 14.85 -0.09 -4.72
C VAL A 12 15.91 -0.29 -5.80
N ASP A 13 15.90 -1.44 -6.46
CA ASP A 13 16.90 -1.78 -7.46
C ASP A 13 16.67 -0.98 -8.76
N VAL A 14 17.74 -0.63 -9.48
CA VAL A 14 17.63 0.05 -10.78
C VAL A 14 16.96 -0.84 -11.83
N GLU A 15 17.00 -2.16 -11.62
CA GLU A 15 16.31 -3.16 -12.43
C GLU A 15 14.77 -3.07 -12.29
N ASP A 16 14.28 -2.65 -11.12
CA ASP A 16 12.85 -2.46 -10.85
C ASP A 16 12.42 -1.02 -11.18
N VAL A 17 13.25 -0.04 -10.82
CA VAL A 17 13.04 1.39 -11.08
C VAL A 17 14.30 2.00 -11.71
N PRO A 18 14.36 2.16 -13.05
CA PRO A 18 15.57 2.63 -13.77
C PRO A 18 16.10 4.00 -13.32
N SER A 19 15.22 4.82 -12.74
CA SER A 19 15.55 6.14 -12.21
C SER A 19 15.70 6.16 -10.68
N ALA A 20 15.98 5.02 -10.03
CA ALA A 20 16.06 4.91 -8.57
C ALA A 20 17.00 5.97 -7.94
N GLU A 21 18.09 6.31 -8.64
CA GLU A 21 19.10 7.28 -8.19
C GLU A 21 18.73 8.75 -8.44
N TRP A 22 17.64 9.02 -9.17
CA TRP A 22 17.25 10.37 -9.59
C TRP A 22 16.27 11.06 -8.64
N GLY A 23 15.82 10.36 -7.60
CA GLY A 23 14.88 10.92 -6.64
C GLY A 23 14.23 9.89 -5.73
N TRP A 24 13.11 10.28 -5.15
CA TRP A 24 12.38 9.42 -4.22
C TRP A 24 11.67 8.28 -4.95
N SER A 25 12.14 7.06 -4.72
CA SER A 25 11.64 5.86 -5.41
C SER A 25 11.20 4.73 -4.45
N LYS A 26 11.19 4.98 -3.14
CA LYS A 26 10.92 3.96 -2.12
C LYS A 26 10.00 4.45 -1.02
N GLU A 27 8.84 3.82 -0.87
CA GLU A 27 7.93 4.03 0.25
C GLU A 27 7.93 2.80 1.18
N ASN A 28 7.73 3.03 2.47
CA ASN A 28 7.61 1.94 3.43
C ASN A 28 6.25 1.24 3.25
N HIS A 29 6.27 -0.05 2.89
CA HIS A 29 5.07 -0.87 2.76
C HIS A 29 4.18 -0.83 4.02
N LYS A 30 4.77 -0.70 5.21
CA LYS A 30 4.00 -0.55 6.46
C LYS A 30 3.21 0.76 6.49
N ALA A 31 3.78 1.85 5.97
CA ALA A 31 3.08 3.13 5.88
C ALA A 31 1.89 3.02 4.92
N ILE A 32 2.06 2.32 3.78
CA ILE A 32 0.99 2.05 2.82
C ILE A 32 -0.12 1.20 3.47
N HIS A 33 0.23 0.15 4.23
CA HIS A 33 -0.76 -0.67 4.95
C HIS A 33 -1.54 0.13 5.97
N ILE A 34 -0.85 0.92 6.80
CA ILE A 34 -1.49 1.78 7.81
C ILE A 34 -2.39 2.80 7.12
N GLY A 35 -1.92 3.44 6.05
CA GLY A 35 -2.72 4.37 5.25
C GLY A 35 -3.99 3.73 4.69
N GLY A 36 -3.89 2.52 4.13
CA GLY A 36 -5.05 1.77 3.65
C GLY A 36 -6.04 1.40 4.76
N LEU A 37 -5.55 0.96 5.92
CA LEU A 37 -6.39 0.66 7.08
C LEU A 37 -7.10 1.92 7.60
N LEU A 38 -6.39 3.05 7.69
CA LEU A 38 -6.97 4.33 8.09
C LEU A 38 -8.00 4.83 7.08
N ALA A 39 -7.73 4.69 5.78
CA ALA A 39 -8.68 5.04 4.73
C ALA A 39 -9.97 4.21 4.84
N ALA A 40 -9.85 2.89 5.01
CA ALA A 40 -11.03 2.02 5.20
C ALA A 40 -11.81 2.40 6.47
N LEU A 41 -11.11 2.63 7.60
CA LEU A 41 -11.76 3.07 8.84
C LEU A 41 -12.47 4.41 8.67
N PHE A 42 -11.86 5.35 7.94
CA PHE A 42 -12.46 6.64 7.64
C PHE A 42 -13.74 6.50 6.82
N MET A 43 -13.73 5.66 5.77
CA MET A 43 -14.94 5.38 4.97
C MET A 43 -16.06 4.78 5.82
N LEU A 44 -15.74 3.88 6.75
CA LEU A 44 -16.73 3.32 7.68
C LEU A 44 -17.25 4.35 8.68
N ALA A 45 -16.41 5.30 9.11
CA ALA A 45 -16.84 6.40 9.96
C ALA A 45 -17.82 7.34 9.23
N MET A 46 -17.66 7.52 7.92
CA MET A 46 -18.55 8.33 7.07
C MET A 46 -19.98 7.76 6.95
N LEU A 47 -20.21 6.49 7.30
CA LEU A 47 -21.57 5.93 7.39
C LEU A 47 -22.42 6.65 8.45
N ARG A 48 -21.80 7.33 9.41
CA ARG A 48 -22.50 8.15 10.39
C ARG A 48 -22.69 9.57 9.85
N GLY A 49 -23.80 9.79 9.16
CA GLY A 49 -24.15 11.11 8.62
C GLY A 49 -25.64 11.27 8.29
N ASN A 50 -25.97 12.30 7.51
CA ASN A 50 -27.33 12.63 7.07
C ASN A 50 -27.76 11.79 5.84
N HIS A 51 -27.55 10.48 5.89
CA HIS A 51 -27.75 9.59 4.74
C HIS A 51 -29.21 9.14 4.70
N VAL A 52 -29.96 9.57 3.69
CA VAL A 52 -31.40 9.20 3.52
C VAL A 52 -31.57 8.06 2.50
N GLY A 53 -30.78 8.08 1.43
CA GLY A 53 -30.96 7.17 0.29
C GLY A 53 -30.19 5.85 0.37
N HIS A 54 -29.32 5.65 1.35
CA HIS A 54 -28.45 4.48 1.56
C HIS A 54 -27.59 3.96 0.40
N VAL A 55 -27.71 4.52 -0.81
CA VAL A 55 -26.86 4.20 -1.95
C VAL A 55 -25.40 4.53 -1.65
N GLU A 56 -25.14 5.71 -1.06
CA GLU A 56 -23.79 6.12 -0.67
C GLU A 56 -23.18 5.18 0.37
N ASP A 57 -23.97 4.73 1.35
CA ASP A 57 -23.51 3.76 2.37
C ASP A 57 -23.03 2.45 1.72
N GLY A 58 -23.75 1.97 0.69
CA GLY A 58 -23.36 0.81 -0.09
C GLY A 58 -22.00 0.98 -0.77
N PHE A 59 -21.75 2.15 -1.37
CA PHE A 59 -20.44 2.46 -1.97
C PHE A 59 -19.33 2.57 -0.93
N LEU A 60 -19.59 3.26 0.19
CA LEU A 60 -18.62 3.39 1.28
C LEU A 60 -18.19 2.03 1.83
N ILE A 61 -19.15 1.14 2.09
CA ILE A 61 -18.89 -0.23 2.54
C ILE A 61 -18.14 -1.02 1.46
N GLY A 62 -18.60 -0.95 0.21
CA GLY A 62 -18.00 -1.68 -0.91
C GLY A 62 -16.52 -1.32 -1.12
N PHE A 63 -16.20 -0.03 -1.12
CA PHE A 63 -14.82 0.44 -1.26
C PHE A 63 -13.98 0.18 0.00
N ALA A 64 -14.55 0.29 1.20
CA ALA A 64 -13.84 -0.07 2.43
C ALA A 64 -13.41 -1.54 2.41
N ILE A 65 -14.32 -2.45 2.02
CA ILE A 65 -14.01 -3.88 1.85
C ILE A 65 -12.92 -4.08 0.80
N LEU A 66 -13.03 -3.42 -0.36
CA LEU A 66 -12.05 -3.52 -1.43
C LEU A 66 -10.63 -3.15 -0.93
N VAL A 67 -10.50 -2.00 -0.25
CA VAL A 67 -9.22 -1.54 0.31
C VAL A 67 -8.67 -2.56 1.31
N LEU A 68 -9.51 -3.04 2.24
CA LEU A 68 -9.10 -4.04 3.22
C LEU A 68 -8.61 -5.34 2.57
N VAL A 69 -9.29 -5.81 1.52
CA VAL A 69 -8.87 -7.01 0.77
C VAL A 69 -7.53 -6.80 0.11
N VAL A 70 -7.29 -5.64 -0.52
CA VAL A 70 -6.00 -5.33 -1.16
C VAL A 70 -4.88 -5.28 -0.13
N VAL A 71 -5.08 -4.59 1.00
CA VAL A 71 -4.09 -4.50 2.08
C VAL A 71 -3.80 -5.88 2.69
N ALA A 72 -4.85 -6.66 2.99
CA ALA A 72 -4.70 -8.00 3.54
C ALA A 72 -3.98 -8.95 2.56
N ARG A 73 -4.30 -8.88 1.27
CA ARG A 73 -3.61 -9.64 0.21
C ARG A 73 -2.14 -9.27 0.16
N ASP A 74 -1.81 -7.98 0.09
CA ASP A 74 -0.41 -7.53 -0.01
C ASP A 74 0.39 -7.96 1.23
N TRP A 75 -0.16 -7.76 2.44
CA TRP A 75 0.47 -8.24 3.66
C TRP A 75 0.71 -9.76 3.64
N TRP A 76 -0.29 -10.55 3.23
CA TRP A 76 -0.16 -12.01 3.14
C TRP A 76 0.91 -12.46 2.14
N LEU A 77 0.93 -11.86 0.95
CA LEU A 77 1.89 -12.20 -0.10
C LEU A 77 3.33 -11.83 0.31
N ARG A 78 3.53 -10.69 0.98
CA ARG A 78 4.83 -10.32 1.58
C ARG A 78 5.24 -11.28 2.68
N ARG A 79 4.30 -11.69 3.54
CA ARG A 79 4.58 -12.66 4.61
C ARG A 79 4.99 -14.03 4.07
N ARG A 80 4.48 -14.41 2.90
CA ARG A 80 4.88 -15.63 2.17
C ARG A 80 6.16 -15.48 1.36
N GLY A 81 6.73 -14.28 1.29
CA GLY A 81 7.93 -13.98 0.50
C GLY A 81 7.70 -13.99 -1.02
N TRP A 82 6.45 -13.88 -1.48
CA TRP A 82 6.13 -13.87 -2.92
C TRP A 82 6.37 -12.50 -3.57
N ILE A 83 6.35 -11.45 -2.75
CA ILE A 83 6.63 -10.07 -3.15
C ILE A 83 7.56 -9.44 -2.11
N ARG A 84 8.49 -8.61 -2.57
CA ARG A 84 9.50 -7.93 -1.75
C ARG A 84 9.00 -6.57 -1.31
#